data_AF-A0A8E0WPZ1-F1
#
_entry.id   AF-A0A8E0WPZ1-F1
#
_cell.length_a   1.000
_cell.length_b   1.000
_cell.length_c   1.000
_cell.angle_alpha   90.00
_cell.angle_beta   90.00
_cell.angle_gamma   90.00
#
_symmetry.space_group_name_H-M   'P 1'
#
loop_
_entity.id
_entity.type
_entity.pdbx_description
1 polymer ?
#
loop_
_entity_poly.entity_id
_entity_poly.type
_entity_poly.pdbx_seq_one_letter_code
_entity_poly.pdbx_strand_id
1 'polypeptide(L)'
;MKTPQSFVSALSRTRLESVFNPYADCCPLHDRDDAPALRRQNLQLFLEAAIEAKVDTMWIARDLGYRGGRRTGVPLTDEVHLDHAGALLGGVTLARATQGPIVAERTAAIVWRVLDAIRQPAVLWNVFPLHPHERGDSFSNRCHTRAEREATEPLLRALIKLVRPRQIVAIGRDAQLALQDIGIPVVGVRHPSYGGQADFIAGITSLYGVASDLTGRSPEFSFDQAASAGLAHA
;
A
#
# COMPACT_ATOMS: atom_id res chain seq x y z
N MET A 1 -8.74 17.45 -8.24
CA MET A 1 -8.08 16.31 -8.91
C MET A 1 -9.16 15.57 -9.68
N LYS A 2 -8.97 15.36 -11.00
CA LYS A 2 -9.98 14.76 -11.91
C LYS A 2 -9.48 13.53 -12.67
N THR A 3 -8.17 13.33 -12.73
CA THR A 3 -7.50 12.22 -13.43
C THR A 3 -6.45 11.57 -12.53
N PRO A 4 -6.05 10.31 -12.77
CA PRO A 4 -4.93 9.66 -12.10
C PRO A 4 -3.65 10.51 -12.11
N GLN A 5 -3.28 11.05 -13.26
CA GLN A 5 -2.12 11.95 -13.38
C GLN A 5 -2.24 13.18 -12.46
N SER A 6 -3.39 13.86 -12.43
CA SER A 6 -3.59 15.04 -11.57
C SER A 6 -3.58 14.69 -10.08
N PHE A 7 -4.00 13.47 -9.73
CA PHE A 7 -3.98 12.94 -8.37
C PHE A 7 -2.54 12.65 -7.92
N VAL A 8 -1.78 11.91 -8.73
CA VAL A 8 -0.36 11.60 -8.48
C VAL A 8 0.47 12.88 -8.38
N SER A 9 0.22 13.87 -9.24
CA SER A 9 0.90 15.17 -9.17
C SER A 9 0.57 15.95 -7.89
N ALA A 10 -0.63 15.81 -7.32
CA ALA A 10 -0.97 16.45 -6.05
C ALA A 10 -0.29 15.74 -4.88
N LEU A 11 -0.32 14.40 -4.90
CA LEU A 11 0.32 13.55 -3.90
C LEU A 11 1.84 13.77 -3.82
N SER A 12 2.52 13.96 -4.96
CA SER A 12 3.97 14.22 -5.00
C SER A 12 4.38 15.59 -4.44
N ARG A 13 3.44 16.49 -4.17
CA ARG A 13 3.73 17.82 -3.60
C ARG A 13 3.69 17.85 -2.08
N THR A 14 3.15 16.81 -1.45
CA THR A 14 3.08 16.74 0.02
C THR A 14 4.48 16.66 0.61
N ARG A 15 4.75 17.48 1.63
CA ARG A 15 5.97 17.47 2.44
C ARG A 15 5.60 17.59 3.91
N LEU A 16 6.11 16.68 4.73
CA LEU A 16 5.85 16.57 6.16
C LEU A 16 7.16 16.15 6.86
N GLU A 17 7.32 16.52 8.13
CA GLU A 17 8.52 16.18 8.89
C GLU A 17 8.57 14.69 9.23
N SER A 18 9.74 14.05 9.08
CA SER A 18 9.94 12.61 9.36
C SER A 18 8.91 11.72 8.65
N VAL A 19 8.60 12.07 7.40
CA VAL A 19 7.74 11.32 6.49
C VAL A 19 8.44 11.25 5.14
N PHE A 20 8.63 10.03 4.62
CA PHE A 20 9.11 9.80 3.28
C PHE A 20 7.94 9.79 2.30
N ASN A 21 7.97 10.68 1.31
CA ASN A 21 7.02 10.70 0.20
C ASN A 21 7.60 9.94 -1.01
N PRO A 22 7.18 8.69 -1.28
CA PRO A 22 7.77 7.89 -2.35
C PRO A 22 7.61 8.49 -3.74
N TYR A 23 6.65 9.39 -3.92
CA TYR A 23 6.37 10.03 -5.20
C TYR A 23 7.22 11.28 -5.44
N ALA A 24 8.06 11.65 -4.47
CA ALA A 24 8.79 12.91 -4.49
C ALA A 24 10.23 12.82 -3.95
N ASP A 25 10.45 11.97 -2.95
CA ASP A 25 11.72 11.80 -2.27
C ASP A 25 12.47 10.59 -2.83
N CYS A 26 13.80 10.69 -2.88
CA CYS A 26 14.69 9.62 -3.35
C CYS A 26 15.54 9.11 -2.18
N CYS A 27 15.54 7.80 -1.95
CA CYS A 27 16.34 7.16 -0.92
C CYS A 27 17.79 6.95 -1.40
N PRO A 28 18.80 7.57 -0.77
CA PRO A 28 20.18 7.49 -1.27
C PRO A 28 20.80 6.09 -1.22
N LEU A 29 20.24 5.16 -0.44
CA LEU A 29 20.80 3.81 -0.26
C LEU A 29 20.18 2.76 -1.18
N HIS A 30 18.91 2.92 -1.54
CA HIS A 30 18.14 1.85 -2.18
C HIS A 30 17.44 2.29 -3.46
N ASP A 31 17.29 3.58 -3.70
CA ASP A 31 16.59 4.05 -4.87
C ASP A 31 17.53 4.14 -6.07
N ARG A 32 16.95 3.97 -7.26
CA ARG A 32 17.53 4.46 -8.50
C ARG A 32 17.40 5.98 -8.57
N ASP A 33 18.20 6.64 -9.40
CA ASP A 33 18.14 8.10 -9.57
C ASP A 33 16.75 8.59 -10.02
N ASP A 34 16.03 7.79 -10.81
CA ASP A 34 14.70 8.07 -11.34
C ASP A 34 13.55 7.53 -10.47
N ALA A 35 13.83 7.02 -9.27
CA ALA A 35 12.85 6.29 -8.45
C ALA A 35 11.54 7.04 -8.18
N PRO A 36 11.53 8.35 -7.83
CA PRO A 36 10.26 9.06 -7.63
C PRO A 36 9.42 9.11 -8.91
N ALA A 37 10.06 9.23 -10.09
CA ALA A 37 9.36 9.24 -11.37
C ALA A 37 8.76 7.88 -11.69
N LEU A 38 9.52 6.79 -11.47
CA LEU A 38 9.04 5.42 -11.65
C LEU A 38 7.84 5.12 -10.73
N ARG A 39 7.90 5.51 -9.46
CA ARG A 39 6.78 5.32 -8.52
C ARG A 39 5.54 6.12 -8.90
N ARG A 40 5.70 7.34 -9.41
CA ARG A 40 4.58 8.13 -9.96
C ARG A 40 3.97 7.43 -11.17
N GLN A 41 4.79 6.92 -12.08
CA GLN A 41 4.33 6.18 -13.26
C GLN A 41 3.60 4.89 -12.85
N ASN A 42 4.16 4.12 -11.93
CA ASN A 42 3.52 2.91 -11.41
C ASN A 42 2.14 3.20 -10.84
N LEU A 43 2.04 4.20 -9.95
CA LEU A 43 0.76 4.54 -9.34
C LEU A 43 -0.24 5.08 -10.38
N GLN A 44 0.23 5.87 -11.35
CA GLN A 44 -0.63 6.36 -12.42
C GLN A 44 -1.19 5.19 -13.25
N LEU A 45 -0.33 4.27 -13.72
CA LEU A 45 -0.74 3.08 -14.48
C LEU A 45 -1.69 2.19 -13.67
N PHE A 46 -1.39 1.96 -12.40
CA PHE A 46 -2.23 1.19 -11.48
C PHE A 46 -3.64 1.78 -11.38
N LEU A 47 -3.75 3.11 -11.17
CA LEU A 47 -5.03 3.77 -11.06
C LEU A 47 -5.79 3.84 -12.39
N GLU A 48 -5.10 4.08 -13.51
CA GLU A 48 -5.70 4.07 -14.84
C GLU A 48 -6.29 2.69 -15.17
N ALA A 49 -5.51 1.64 -14.96
CA ALA A 49 -5.93 0.26 -15.21
C ALA A 49 -7.10 -0.16 -14.31
N ALA A 50 -7.09 0.21 -13.03
CA ALA A 50 -8.20 -0.08 -12.13
C ALA A 50 -9.50 0.63 -12.53
N ILE A 51 -9.42 1.88 -13.00
CA ILE A 51 -10.58 2.64 -13.48
C ILE A 51 -11.11 2.03 -14.78
N GLU A 52 -10.23 1.67 -15.71
CA GLU A 52 -10.60 1.04 -16.99
C GLU A 52 -11.27 -0.33 -16.77
N ALA A 53 -10.72 -1.15 -15.86
CA ALA A 53 -11.28 -2.43 -15.45
C ALA A 53 -12.54 -2.30 -14.57
N LYS A 54 -12.96 -1.07 -14.22
CA LYS A 54 -14.11 -0.77 -13.37
C LYS A 54 -14.05 -1.49 -12.01
N VAL A 55 -12.87 -1.54 -11.41
CA VAL A 55 -12.68 -2.11 -10.08
C VAL A 55 -13.56 -1.36 -9.08
N ASP A 56 -14.49 -2.05 -8.45
CA ASP A 56 -15.53 -1.44 -7.62
C ASP A 56 -15.31 -1.61 -6.11
N THR A 57 -14.18 -2.19 -5.71
CA THR A 57 -13.80 -2.34 -4.29
C THR A 57 -12.44 -1.69 -4.01
N MET A 58 -12.35 -0.95 -2.90
CA MET A 58 -11.08 -0.43 -2.38
C MET A 58 -10.69 -1.13 -1.08
N TRP A 59 -9.44 -1.53 -0.95
CA TRP A 59 -8.87 -2.01 0.32
C TRP A 59 -7.96 -0.93 0.88
N ILE A 60 -8.26 -0.46 2.09
CA ILE A 60 -7.58 0.69 2.68
C ILE A 60 -6.99 0.28 4.02
N ALA A 61 -5.66 0.32 4.10
CA ALA A 61 -4.89 0.13 5.33
C ALA A 61 -4.44 1.46 5.92
N ARG A 62 -3.54 1.43 6.90
CA ARG A 62 -3.17 2.59 7.71
C ARG A 62 -2.18 3.54 7.03
N ASP A 63 -0.92 3.12 6.88
CA ASP A 63 0.19 3.89 6.32
C ASP A 63 1.14 2.99 5.52
N LEU A 64 2.00 3.58 4.68
CA LEU A 64 3.00 2.82 3.94
C LEU A 64 4.10 2.34 4.88
N GLY A 65 4.50 1.08 4.74
CA GLY A 65 5.69 0.54 5.39
C GLY A 65 6.96 0.77 4.57
N TYR A 66 8.11 0.84 5.23
CA TYR A 66 9.40 1.10 4.57
C TYR A 66 9.85 -0.01 3.59
N ARG A 67 9.28 -1.23 3.71
CA ARG A 67 9.58 -2.39 2.86
C ARG A 67 8.57 -2.62 1.74
N GLY A 68 7.36 -2.10 1.88
CA GLY A 68 6.28 -2.22 0.90
C GLY A 68 6.18 -0.98 0.03
N GLY A 69 5.04 -0.30 0.12
CA GLY A 69 4.68 0.81 -0.77
C GLY A 69 5.63 2.00 -0.79
N ARG A 70 6.47 2.19 0.24
CA ARG A 70 7.59 3.15 0.18
C ARG A 70 8.52 2.85 -0.99
N ARG A 71 8.83 1.56 -1.22
CA ARG A 71 9.78 1.10 -2.24
C ARG A 71 9.15 1.01 -3.62
N THR A 72 7.90 0.57 -3.70
CA THR A 72 7.22 0.28 -4.98
C THR A 72 6.39 1.46 -5.52
N GLY A 73 5.95 2.37 -4.65
CA GLY A 73 4.96 3.38 -4.98
C GLY A 73 3.53 2.82 -5.11
N VAL A 74 3.33 1.53 -4.83
CA VAL A 74 2.02 0.87 -4.90
C VAL A 74 1.61 0.46 -3.48
N PRO A 75 0.47 0.95 -2.97
CA PRO A 75 -0.03 0.60 -1.64
C PRO A 75 -0.14 -0.91 -1.41
N LEU A 76 0.15 -1.35 -0.18
CA LEU A 76 0.06 -2.75 0.24
C LEU A 76 0.83 -3.75 -0.66
N THR A 77 1.86 -3.26 -1.37
CA THR A 77 2.60 -4.03 -2.38
C THR A 77 4.10 -3.88 -2.13
N ASP A 78 4.79 -4.99 -1.95
CA ASP A 78 6.25 -5.07 -1.86
C ASP A 78 6.85 -5.42 -3.23
N GLU A 79 8.18 -5.56 -3.30
CA GLU A 79 8.86 -5.83 -4.57
C GLU A 79 8.62 -7.25 -5.08
N VAL A 80 8.26 -8.19 -4.21
CA VAL A 80 7.91 -9.57 -4.58
C VAL A 80 6.60 -9.60 -5.36
N HIS A 81 5.62 -8.79 -4.95
CA HIS A 81 4.28 -8.79 -5.53
C HIS A 81 4.05 -7.68 -6.56
N LEU A 82 5.10 -6.97 -6.97
CA LEU A 82 4.96 -5.85 -7.92
C LEU A 82 4.41 -6.31 -9.29
N ASP A 83 4.91 -7.44 -9.80
CA ASP A 83 4.42 -8.02 -11.05
C ASP A 83 3.00 -8.57 -10.91
N HIS A 84 2.66 -9.14 -9.75
CA HIS A 84 1.30 -9.61 -9.45
C HIS A 84 0.30 -8.45 -9.47
N ALA A 85 0.70 -7.29 -8.95
CA ALA A 85 -0.14 -6.08 -9.00
C ALA A 85 -0.40 -5.59 -10.42
N GLY A 86 0.60 -5.69 -11.29
CA GLY A 86 0.44 -5.39 -12.71
C GLY A 86 -0.51 -6.37 -13.41
N ALA A 87 -0.35 -7.67 -13.14
CA ALA A 87 -1.19 -8.73 -13.71
C ALA A 87 -2.65 -8.63 -13.27
N LEU A 88 -2.92 -8.39 -11.98
CA LEU A 88 -4.27 -8.32 -11.42
C LEU A 88 -5.14 -7.22 -12.06
N LEU A 89 -4.52 -6.14 -12.55
CA LEU A 89 -5.21 -5.00 -13.16
C LEU A 89 -5.23 -5.04 -14.71
N GLY A 90 -5.06 -6.21 -15.32
CA GLY A 90 -5.14 -6.35 -16.78
C GLY A 90 -3.79 -6.28 -17.49
N GLY A 91 -2.70 -6.59 -16.79
CA GLY A 91 -1.40 -6.83 -17.41
C GLY A 91 -0.55 -5.58 -17.63
N VAL A 92 -0.67 -4.57 -16.77
CA VAL A 92 0.23 -3.41 -16.80
C VAL A 92 1.62 -3.79 -16.28
N THR A 93 2.67 -3.26 -16.90
CA THR A 93 4.03 -3.46 -16.42
C THR A 93 4.40 -2.36 -15.43
N LEU A 94 4.67 -2.74 -14.19
CA LEU A 94 5.12 -1.83 -13.14
C LEU A 94 6.63 -1.95 -12.98
N ALA A 95 7.30 -0.81 -12.84
CA ALA A 95 8.76 -0.74 -12.81
C ALA A 95 9.30 -0.73 -11.39
N ARG A 96 10.32 -1.56 -11.13
CA ARG A 96 11.06 -1.50 -9.87
C ARG A 96 11.85 -0.20 -9.78
N ALA A 97 11.59 0.59 -8.73
CA ALA A 97 12.19 1.89 -8.49
C ALA A 97 13.51 1.83 -7.66
N THR A 98 13.89 0.63 -7.23
CA THR A 98 15.01 0.40 -6.30
C THR A 98 16.11 -0.44 -6.94
N GLN A 99 17.27 -0.43 -6.29
CA GLN A 99 18.43 -1.25 -6.60
C GLN A 99 18.73 -2.24 -5.47
N GLY A 100 19.56 -3.25 -5.77
CA GLY A 100 19.94 -4.30 -4.82
C GLY A 100 18.93 -5.45 -4.74
N PRO A 101 18.95 -6.24 -3.64
CA PRO A 101 18.08 -7.41 -3.47
C PRO A 101 16.59 -7.05 -3.42
N ILE A 102 15.73 -7.96 -3.89
CA ILE A 102 14.27 -7.83 -3.79
C ILE A 102 13.87 -7.89 -2.31
N VAL A 103 13.01 -6.96 -1.88
CA VAL A 103 12.55 -6.87 -0.48
C VAL A 103 11.10 -7.30 -0.36
N ALA A 104 10.85 -8.23 0.57
CA ALA A 104 9.51 -8.68 0.96
C ALA A 104 8.98 -7.94 2.20
N GLU A 105 7.66 -7.73 2.26
CA GLU A 105 6.92 -7.20 3.39
C GLU A 105 5.85 -8.20 3.85
N ARG A 106 5.83 -8.53 5.14
CA ARG A 106 4.91 -9.53 5.71
C ARG A 106 3.43 -9.20 5.45
N THR A 107 3.04 -7.93 5.61
CA THR A 107 1.67 -7.49 5.35
C THR A 107 1.30 -7.70 3.89
N ALA A 108 2.16 -7.27 2.96
CA ALA A 108 1.96 -7.47 1.53
C ALA A 108 1.80 -8.96 1.19
N ALA A 109 2.69 -9.82 1.68
CA ALA A 109 2.62 -11.26 1.43
C ALA A 109 1.27 -11.89 1.83
N ILE A 110 0.70 -11.46 2.97
CA ILE A 110 -0.62 -11.95 3.41
C ILE A 110 -1.74 -11.35 2.55
N VAL A 111 -1.70 -10.05 2.25
CA VAL A 111 -2.70 -9.37 1.41
C VAL A 111 -2.75 -9.99 0.01
N TRP A 112 -1.60 -10.15 -0.63
CA TRP A 112 -1.51 -10.70 -1.98
C TRP A 112 -1.91 -12.17 -2.06
N ARG A 113 -1.56 -12.98 -1.05
CA ARG A 113 -2.08 -14.34 -0.94
C ARG A 113 -3.61 -14.40 -0.94
N VAL A 114 -4.27 -13.45 -0.27
CA VAL A 114 -5.73 -13.41 -0.21
C VAL A 114 -6.31 -12.85 -1.51
N LEU A 115 -5.70 -11.82 -2.11
CA LEU A 115 -6.11 -11.28 -3.42
C LEU A 115 -6.08 -12.37 -4.51
N ASP A 116 -5.01 -13.16 -4.55
CA ASP A 116 -4.84 -14.26 -5.51
C ASP A 116 -5.92 -15.33 -5.34
N ALA A 117 -6.39 -15.54 -4.11
CA ALA A 117 -7.42 -16.52 -3.80
C ALA A 117 -8.84 -16.04 -4.15
N ILE A 118 -9.16 -14.77 -3.88
CA ILE A 118 -10.48 -14.22 -4.21
C ILE A 118 -10.64 -13.99 -5.72
N ARG A 119 -9.52 -13.84 -6.46
CA ARG A 119 -9.47 -13.59 -7.91
C ARG A 119 -10.31 -12.40 -8.37
N GLN A 120 -10.50 -11.43 -7.48
CA GLN A 120 -11.20 -10.19 -7.74
C GLN A 120 -10.22 -9.04 -7.52
N PRO A 121 -10.08 -8.12 -8.51
CA PRO A 121 -9.21 -6.97 -8.34
C PRO A 121 -9.74 -6.04 -7.26
N ALA A 122 -8.82 -5.40 -6.53
CA ALA A 122 -9.14 -4.36 -5.57
C ALA A 122 -8.16 -3.20 -5.74
N VAL A 123 -8.66 -1.97 -5.61
CA VAL A 123 -7.77 -0.81 -5.51
C VAL A 123 -7.19 -0.77 -4.11
N LEU A 124 -5.89 -0.97 -4.00
CA LEU A 124 -5.16 -0.92 -2.74
C LEU A 124 -4.80 0.53 -2.39
N TRP A 125 -5.00 0.92 -1.14
CA TRP A 125 -4.67 2.27 -0.66
C TRP A 125 -4.34 2.30 0.85
N ASN A 126 -3.90 3.46 1.33
CA ASN A 126 -3.65 3.73 2.74
C ASN A 126 -4.33 5.04 3.15
N VAL A 127 -4.92 5.08 4.34
CA VAL A 127 -5.51 6.29 4.93
C VAL A 127 -4.50 7.43 4.95
N PHE A 128 -3.26 7.13 5.37
CA PHE A 128 -2.12 8.02 5.21
C PHE A 128 -1.24 7.49 4.06
N PRO A 129 -1.16 8.19 2.92
CA PRO A 129 -0.62 7.60 1.68
C PRO A 129 0.91 7.66 1.58
N LEU A 130 1.61 7.99 2.68
CA LEU A 130 3.06 8.17 2.75
C LEU A 130 3.67 7.25 3.82
N HIS A 131 5.00 7.23 3.93
CA HIS A 131 5.72 6.43 4.92
C HIS A 131 6.20 7.29 6.10
N PRO A 132 5.51 7.27 7.24
CA PRO A 132 5.98 7.92 8.46
C PRO A 132 7.07 7.08 9.15
N HIS A 133 8.14 7.72 9.59
CA HIS A 133 9.26 7.06 10.27
C HIS A 133 9.71 7.82 11.52
N GLU A 134 10.41 7.14 12.42
CA GLU A 134 11.02 7.76 13.59
C GLU A 134 12.07 8.80 13.16
N ARG A 135 12.21 9.86 13.95
CA ARG A 135 13.18 10.91 13.67
C ARG A 135 14.60 10.34 13.75
N GLY A 136 15.37 10.53 12.68
CA GLY A 136 16.74 10.01 12.58
C GLY A 136 16.84 8.56 12.08
N ASP A 137 15.72 7.84 11.95
CA ASP A 137 15.70 6.49 11.38
C ASP A 137 14.64 6.38 10.27
N SER A 138 15.08 6.63 9.03
CA SER A 138 14.23 6.53 7.84
C SER A 138 13.85 5.09 7.45
N PHE A 139 14.33 4.06 8.14
CA PHE A 139 14.00 2.65 7.90
C PHE A 139 13.21 2.02 9.05
N SER A 140 12.68 2.85 9.94
CA SER A 140 11.68 2.46 10.93
C SER A 140 10.25 2.65 10.40
N ASN A 141 9.28 2.02 11.07
CA ASN A 141 7.87 2.32 10.89
C ASN A 141 7.35 2.95 12.19
N ARG A 142 6.73 4.12 12.09
CA ARG A 142 5.87 4.66 13.15
C ARG A 142 4.42 4.74 12.66
N CYS A 143 3.48 4.99 13.56
CA CYS A 143 2.13 5.32 13.13
C CYS A 143 2.11 6.78 12.63
N HIS A 144 1.30 7.06 11.61
CA HIS A 144 0.98 8.45 11.30
C HIS A 144 0.25 9.12 12.48
N THR A 145 0.46 10.41 12.64
CA THR A 145 -0.27 11.22 13.62
C THR A 145 -1.62 11.66 13.05
N ARG A 146 -2.52 12.10 13.92
CA ARG A 146 -3.80 12.68 13.50
C ARG A 146 -3.62 13.85 12.53
N ALA A 147 -2.68 14.76 12.80
CA ALA A 147 -2.42 15.93 11.97
C ALA A 147 -1.92 15.54 10.57
N GLU A 148 -1.05 14.53 10.47
CA GLU A 148 -0.56 14.02 9.19
C GLU A 148 -1.68 13.37 8.35
N ARG A 149 -2.57 12.62 9.00
CA ARG A 149 -3.77 12.08 8.35
C ARG A 149 -4.67 13.20 7.84
N GLU A 150 -4.99 14.17 8.68
CA GLU A 150 -5.84 15.31 8.30
C GLU A 150 -5.23 16.12 7.15
N ALA A 151 -3.90 16.31 7.14
CA ALA A 151 -3.20 16.99 6.05
C ALA A 151 -3.32 16.26 4.70
N THR A 152 -3.55 14.95 4.69
CA THR A 152 -3.64 14.13 3.47
C THR A 152 -5.06 13.63 3.18
N GLU A 153 -6.03 13.88 4.06
CA GLU A 153 -7.44 13.50 3.90
C GLU A 153 -8.06 14.00 2.58
N PRO A 154 -7.78 15.23 2.09
CA PRO A 154 -8.30 15.67 0.79
C PRO A 154 -7.86 14.79 -0.38
N LEU A 155 -6.68 14.16 -0.29
CA LEU A 155 -6.19 13.20 -1.28
C LEU A 155 -7.02 11.92 -1.23
N LEU A 156 -7.23 11.33 -0.05
CA LEU A 156 -8.08 10.15 0.12
C LEU A 156 -9.50 10.38 -0.44
N ARG A 157 -10.13 11.50 -0.10
CA ARG A 157 -11.47 11.85 -0.62
C ARG A 157 -11.48 12.03 -2.14
N ALA A 158 -10.42 12.60 -2.71
CA ALA A 158 -10.31 12.75 -4.15
C ALA A 158 -10.11 11.39 -4.86
N LEU A 159 -9.33 10.49 -4.28
CA LEU A 159 -9.14 9.14 -4.81
C LEU A 159 -10.46 8.36 -4.80
N ILE A 160 -11.21 8.40 -3.70
CA ILE A 160 -12.52 7.74 -3.61
C ILE A 160 -13.48 8.29 -4.67
N LYS A 161 -13.49 9.60 -4.91
CA LYS A 161 -14.30 10.22 -5.99
C LYS A 161 -13.85 9.82 -7.39
N LEU A 162 -12.56 9.53 -7.56
CA LEU A 162 -11.97 9.12 -8.82
C LEU A 162 -12.29 7.65 -9.14
N VAL A 163 -12.09 6.77 -8.16
CA VAL A 163 -12.31 5.31 -8.28
C VAL A 163 -13.80 4.96 -8.23
N ARG A 164 -14.59 5.69 -7.41
CA ARG A 164 -16.02 5.45 -7.18
C ARG A 164 -16.33 4.00 -6.77
N PRO A 165 -15.69 3.47 -5.72
CA PRO A 165 -15.96 2.12 -5.28
C PRO A 165 -17.40 1.98 -4.78
N ARG A 166 -17.97 0.80 -4.98
CA ARG A 166 -19.21 0.36 -4.34
C ARG A 166 -19.01 0.06 -2.86
N GLN A 167 -17.83 -0.41 -2.47
CA GLN A 167 -17.51 -0.75 -1.08
C GLN A 167 -16.02 -0.50 -0.78
N ILE A 168 -15.74 -0.19 0.50
CA ILE A 168 -14.40 -0.09 1.04
C ILE A 168 -14.19 -1.18 2.09
N VAL A 169 -13.08 -1.89 2.01
CA VAL A 169 -12.57 -2.79 3.06
C VAL A 169 -11.52 -2.05 3.88
N ALA A 170 -11.85 -1.73 5.12
CA ALA A 170 -10.95 -1.07 6.06
C ALA A 170 -10.11 -2.11 6.81
N ILE A 171 -8.80 -2.13 6.56
CA ILE A 171 -7.87 -3.09 7.13
C ILE A 171 -7.28 -2.52 8.42
N GLY A 172 -7.80 -2.97 9.56
CA GLY A 172 -7.39 -2.54 10.89
C GLY A 172 -8.18 -1.36 11.45
N ARG A 173 -8.07 -1.18 12.78
CA ARG A 173 -8.86 -0.22 13.55
C ARG A 173 -8.66 1.23 13.10
N ASP A 174 -7.43 1.62 12.84
CA ASP A 174 -7.12 3.00 12.44
C ASP A 174 -7.75 3.34 11.08
N ALA A 175 -7.76 2.38 10.15
CA ALA A 175 -8.45 2.53 8.89
C ALA A 175 -9.97 2.64 9.08
N GLN A 176 -10.57 1.78 9.91
CA GLN A 176 -12.01 1.84 10.22
C GLN A 176 -12.41 3.21 10.79
N LEU A 177 -11.64 3.72 11.76
CA LEU A 177 -11.92 5.02 12.40
C LEU A 177 -11.80 6.17 11.40
N ALA A 178 -10.79 6.15 10.53
CA ALA A 178 -10.59 7.22 9.55
C ALA A 178 -11.64 7.23 8.44
N LEU A 179 -12.32 6.11 8.21
CA LEU A 179 -13.29 5.92 7.13
C LEU A 179 -14.75 6.01 7.62
N GLN A 180 -14.99 6.26 8.92
CA GLN A 180 -16.32 6.23 9.54
C GLN A 180 -17.34 7.17 8.88
N ASP A 181 -16.89 8.35 8.40
CA ASP A 181 -17.73 9.41 7.84
C ASP A 181 -17.71 9.42 6.30
N ILE A 182 -17.35 8.29 5.70
CA ILE A 182 -17.40 8.12 4.24
C ILE A 182 -18.79 7.63 3.86
N GLY A 183 -19.45 8.36 2.95
CA GLY A 183 -20.80 8.05 2.47
C GLY A 183 -20.89 6.83 1.53
N ILE A 184 -20.04 5.83 1.71
CA ILE A 184 -19.98 4.57 0.94
C ILE A 184 -19.87 3.43 1.96
N PRO A 185 -20.47 2.25 1.72
CA PRO A 185 -20.31 1.10 2.61
C PRO A 185 -18.86 0.79 2.96
N VAL A 186 -18.55 0.74 4.26
CA VAL A 186 -17.24 0.36 4.78
C VAL A 186 -17.38 -0.92 5.61
N VAL A 187 -16.63 -1.97 5.24
CA VAL A 187 -16.52 -3.21 6.01
C VAL A 187 -15.14 -3.24 6.64
N GLY A 188 -15.07 -3.44 7.95
CA GLY A 188 -13.80 -3.53 8.65
C GLY A 188 -13.33 -4.97 8.82
N VAL A 189 -12.04 -5.20 8.64
CA VAL A 189 -11.36 -6.47 8.90
C VAL A 189 -10.15 -6.26 9.81
N ARG A 190 -9.74 -7.32 10.51
CA ARG A 190 -8.53 -7.27 11.35
C ARG A 190 -7.28 -7.06 10.46
N HIS A 191 -6.32 -6.27 10.94
CA HIS A 191 -5.05 -6.11 10.24
C HIS A 191 -4.22 -7.42 10.38
N PRO A 192 -3.54 -7.91 9.32
CA PRO A 192 -2.85 -9.20 9.35
C PRO A 192 -1.64 -9.27 10.29
N SER A 193 -1.03 -8.13 10.64
CA SER A 193 0.07 -8.06 11.61
C SER A 193 -0.35 -8.37 13.06
N TYR A 194 0.65 -8.59 13.93
CA TYR A 194 0.47 -8.80 15.37
C TYR A 194 -0.55 -9.91 15.72
N GLY A 195 -0.42 -11.05 15.04
CA GLY A 195 -1.29 -12.22 15.24
C GLY A 195 -2.65 -12.13 14.54
N GLY A 196 -2.97 -11.04 13.83
CA GLY A 196 -4.27 -10.85 13.18
C GLY A 196 -4.44 -11.54 11.82
N GLN A 197 -3.50 -12.37 11.39
CA GLN A 197 -3.53 -13.02 10.07
C GLN A 197 -4.76 -13.92 9.89
N ALA A 198 -5.08 -14.77 10.87
CA ALA A 198 -6.22 -15.68 10.77
C ALA A 198 -7.55 -14.92 10.67
N ASP A 199 -7.73 -13.90 11.51
CA ASP A 199 -8.92 -13.05 11.50
C ASP A 199 -9.05 -12.21 10.22
N PHE A 200 -7.93 -11.73 9.67
CA PHE A 200 -7.91 -11.04 8.38
C PHE A 200 -8.40 -11.97 7.27
N ILE A 201 -7.83 -13.17 7.17
CA ILE A 201 -8.21 -14.17 6.17
C ILE A 201 -9.68 -14.51 6.32
N ALA A 202 -10.14 -14.85 7.54
CA ALA A 202 -11.54 -15.19 7.79
C ALA A 202 -12.51 -14.04 7.46
N GLY A 203 -12.14 -12.80 7.76
CA GLY A 203 -12.93 -11.61 7.45
C GLY A 203 -13.08 -11.40 5.94
N ILE A 204 -11.99 -11.54 5.18
CA ILE A 204 -12.03 -11.40 3.72
C ILE A 204 -12.74 -12.58 3.06
N THR A 205 -12.47 -13.82 3.46
CA THR A 205 -13.11 -15.00 2.86
C THR A 205 -14.62 -14.98 3.07
N SER A 206 -15.07 -14.58 4.26
CA SER A 206 -16.49 -14.35 4.56
C SER A 206 -17.10 -13.25 3.68
N LEU A 207 -16.40 -12.12 3.53
CA LEU A 207 -16.88 -10.99 2.71
C LEU A 207 -17.02 -11.34 1.22
N TYR A 208 -16.07 -12.11 0.68
CA TYR A 208 -16.03 -12.47 -0.73
C TYR A 208 -16.69 -13.82 -1.06
N GLY A 209 -17.15 -14.56 -0.04
CA GLY A 209 -17.81 -15.86 -0.22
C GLY A 209 -16.89 -16.96 -0.77
N VAL A 210 -15.58 -16.91 -0.47
CA VAL A 210 -14.60 -17.91 -0.91
C VAL A 210 -14.25 -18.90 0.21
N ALA A 211 -13.89 -20.13 -0.16
CA ALA A 211 -13.53 -21.17 0.81
C ALA A 211 -12.25 -20.81 1.60
N SER A 212 -12.22 -21.14 2.90
CA SER A 212 -11.17 -20.75 3.86
C SER A 212 -9.87 -21.59 3.77
N ASP A 213 -9.61 -22.27 2.66
CA ASP A 213 -8.42 -23.14 2.50
C ASP A 213 -7.08 -22.37 2.51
N LEU A 214 -7.13 -21.05 2.70
CA LEU A 214 -5.99 -20.14 2.83
C LEU A 214 -5.30 -20.18 4.19
N THR A 215 -5.75 -21.02 5.13
CA THR A 215 -5.17 -21.13 6.47
C THR A 215 -3.87 -21.97 6.55
N GLY A 216 -3.39 -22.54 5.44
CA GLY A 216 -2.10 -23.25 5.37
C GLY A 216 -0.86 -22.34 5.54
N ARG A 217 0.25 -22.87 6.04
CA ARG A 217 1.55 -22.21 6.41
C ARG A 217 1.79 -20.79 5.84
N SER A 218 2.22 -19.88 6.72
CA SER A 218 2.83 -18.60 6.32
C SER A 218 3.97 -18.85 5.34
N PRO A 219 4.09 -18.05 4.26
CA PRO A 219 5.17 -18.26 3.32
C PRO A 219 6.53 -18.11 4.03
N GLU A 220 7.42 -19.08 3.82
CA GLU A 220 8.81 -19.05 4.27
C GLU A 220 9.60 -18.01 3.45
N PHE A 221 9.30 -16.73 3.66
CA PHE A 221 10.15 -15.65 3.19
C PHE A 221 11.07 -15.23 4.33
N SER A 222 12.38 -15.26 4.10
CA SER A 222 13.34 -14.67 5.02
C SER A 222 13.14 -13.15 4.98
N PHE A 223 12.52 -12.62 6.03
CA PHE A 223 12.37 -11.18 6.22
C PHE A 223 13.63 -10.54 6.83
N ASP A 224 14.70 -11.30 7.07
CA ASP A 224 15.87 -10.88 7.84
C ASP A 224 17.10 -10.61 6.98
N GLN A 225 17.03 -9.61 6.10
CA GLN A 225 18.23 -9.13 5.37
C GLN A 225 18.48 -7.62 5.42
N ALA A 226 17.84 -6.86 6.32
CA ALA A 226 18.04 -5.41 6.40
C ALA A 226 18.54 -4.88 7.76
N ALA A 227 18.96 -5.75 8.69
CA ALA A 227 19.41 -5.31 10.02
C ALA A 227 20.93 -5.11 10.16
N SER A 228 21.75 -5.45 9.16
CA SER A 228 23.22 -5.53 9.32
C SER A 228 24.07 -4.53 8.51
N ALA A 229 23.48 -3.55 7.81
CA ALA A 229 24.26 -2.58 7.02
C ALA A 229 24.37 -1.18 7.65
N GLY A 230 24.09 -1.03 8.96
CA GLY A 230 24.05 0.28 9.64
C GLY A 230 25.21 0.61 10.58
N LEU A 231 26.20 -0.28 10.74
CA LEU A 231 27.34 -0.06 11.64
C LEU A 231 28.63 -0.59 11.02
N ALA A 232 29.14 0.10 9.99
CA ALA A 232 30.57 0.09 9.64
C ALA A 232 30.85 1.16 8.57
N HIS A 233 31.28 2.34 9.02
CA HIS A 233 32.42 3.12 8.52
C HIS A 233 32.19 4.65 8.58
N ALA A 234 33.16 5.28 9.25
CA ALA A 234 33.49 6.71 9.41
C ALA A 234 32.61 7.52 10.36
#